data_AF-A0A6C0BKY3-F1
#
_entry.id   AF-A0A6C0BKY3-F1
#
_cell.length_a   1.000
_cell.length_b   1.000
_cell.length_c   1.000
_cell.angle_alpha   90.00
_cell.angle_beta   90.00
_cell.angle_gamma   90.00
#
_symmetry.space_group_name_H-M   'P 1'
#
loop_
_entity.id
_entity.type
_entity.pdbx_description
1 polymer ?
#
loop_
_entity_poly.entity_id
_entity_poly.type
_entity_poly.pdbx_seq_one_letter_code
_entity_poly.pdbx_strand_id
1 'polypeptide(L)'
;MSLYFLIYVTLLIVIFVILLVLIQVGINRDPTHVIEPFTRKFFTQYKKTHFIGIDPSQLFGNEFELIQQLKELMPFNLDTLLINRGVNRYQLLNENRIQLTLSRSIETHQLFNRLTKQFETTPSDQIRFVCSLYSLPINILTTNMQLNELDDLRGSKMVVNVGPKDSSDYAIAMDLFLQYQIRINHDICLTYYDDRELLQHYGPEVQVVILSRTHPDPTILNLINTRTTRLVEIIKYNNGNIYRMSLEEEEFYRTHPYYSKSIIEKERLKTYYQNLAINDQIFTTHPKLPVTEYKSRFINTLCLHYHLLSNAQTPEESVYQLLLNLKLNLNLLNQLEFVDEPINSASLTDLRLPIPVHPGAQQFYRSSGLYTNISNPNCVLIDGKCDHRQLREHHLENDYGPTFDQLFNTIY
;
A
#
# COMPACT_ATOMS: atom_id res chain seq x y z
N MET A 1 -10.01 31.33 65.25
CA MET A 1 -9.67 30.69 63.96
C MET A 1 -9.14 29.30 64.29
N SER A 2 -9.81 28.22 63.86
CA SER A 2 -9.40 26.87 64.28
C SER A 2 -8.10 26.45 63.59
N LEU A 3 -7.26 25.67 64.28
CA LEU A 3 -6.01 25.13 63.75
C LEU A 3 -6.19 24.43 62.39
N TYR A 4 -7.37 23.83 62.17
CA TYR A 4 -7.76 23.21 60.90
C TYR A 4 -7.86 24.18 59.72
N PHE A 5 -8.39 25.39 59.95
CA PHE A 5 -8.46 26.41 58.91
C PHE A 5 -7.06 26.87 58.50
N LEU A 6 -6.14 26.99 59.47
CA LEU A 6 -4.76 27.35 59.19
C LEU A 6 -4.07 26.25 58.37
N ILE A 7 -4.20 24.98 58.76
CA ILE A 7 -3.63 23.84 58.01
C ILE A 7 -4.16 23.78 56.58
N TYR A 8 -5.47 23.98 56.39
CA TYR A 8 -6.11 23.93 55.08
C TYR A 8 -5.60 25.05 54.16
N VAL A 9 -5.51 26.28 54.66
CA VAL A 9 -4.98 27.41 53.91
C VAL A 9 -3.51 27.21 53.57
N THR A 10 -2.69 26.70 54.49
CA THR A 10 -1.28 26.41 54.22
C THR A 10 -1.12 25.31 53.16
N LEU A 11 -1.95 24.26 53.19
CA LEU A 11 -1.92 23.21 52.17
C LEU A 11 -2.28 23.76 50.78
N LEU A 12 -3.29 24.63 50.72
CA LEU A 12 -3.73 25.26 49.47
C LEU A 12 -2.66 26.19 48.89
N ILE A 13 -1.98 26.95 49.75
CA ILE A 13 -0.85 27.80 49.35
C ILE A 13 0.32 26.94 48.85
N VAL A 14 0.65 25.84 49.52
CA VAL A 14 1.73 24.93 49.09
C VAL A 14 1.41 24.31 47.73
N ILE A 15 0.18 23.84 47.52
CA ILE A 15 -0.25 23.29 46.22
C ILE A 15 -0.18 24.37 45.14
N PHE A 16 -0.64 25.58 45.43
CA PHE A 16 -0.62 26.69 44.47
C PHE A 16 0.81 27.13 44.11
N VAL A 17 1.72 27.17 45.09
CA VAL A 17 3.14 27.48 44.87
C VAL A 17 3.82 26.38 44.06
N ILE A 18 3.54 25.11 44.33
CA ILE A 18 4.06 23.99 43.51
C ILE A 18 3.56 24.12 42.07
N LEU A 19 2.28 24.46 41.88
CA LEU A 19 1.70 24.65 40.55
C LEU A 19 2.37 25.81 39.80
N LEU A 20 2.58 26.95 40.48
CA LEU A 20 3.27 28.10 39.91
C LEU A 20 4.73 27.80 39.55
N VAL A 21 5.46 27.10 40.41
CA VAL A 21 6.85 26.68 40.12
C VAL A 21 6.89 25.74 38.92
N LEU A 22 5.96 24.80 38.80
CA LEU A 22 5.88 23.91 37.63
C LEU A 22 5.56 24.68 36.33
N ILE A 23 4.67 25.67 36.39
CA ILE A 23 4.35 26.54 35.25
C ILE A 23 5.57 27.38 34.86
N GLN A 24 6.26 27.97 35.84
CA GLN A 24 7.37 28.89 35.60
C GLN A 24 8.63 28.15 35.12
N VAL A 25 8.87 26.94 35.60
CA VAL A 25 9.90 26.02 35.07
C VAL A 25 9.55 25.56 33.65
N GLY A 26 8.26 25.41 33.33
CA GLY A 26 7.78 25.09 31.98
C GLY A 26 7.92 26.24 30.98
N ILE A 27 7.83 27.50 31.41
CA ILE A 27 7.87 28.69 30.54
C ILE A 27 9.29 29.19 30.28
N ASN A 28 10.23 29.01 31.22
CA ASN A 28 11.59 29.56 31.13
C ASN A 28 12.65 28.61 30.55
N ARG A 29 12.26 27.44 30.04
CA ARG A 29 13.17 26.60 29.25
C ARG A 29 13.00 26.91 27.77
N ASP A 30 14.12 27.24 27.17
CA ASP A 30 14.37 27.41 25.73
C ASP A 30 13.41 26.57 24.88
N PRO A 31 12.60 27.17 23.97
CA PRO A 31 11.59 26.45 23.18
C PRO A 31 12.17 25.39 22.23
N THR A 32 13.50 25.26 22.19
CA THR A 32 14.22 24.31 21.35
C THR A 32 14.58 22.99 22.06
N HIS A 33 14.40 22.89 23.39
CA HIS A 33 14.60 21.62 24.12
C HIS A 33 13.29 20.96 24.52
N VAL A 34 12.91 19.99 23.67
CA VAL A 34 12.03 18.83 23.89
C VAL A 34 11.44 18.78 25.31
N ILE A 35 10.20 19.26 25.43
CA ILE A 35 9.31 18.89 26.52
C ILE A 35 9.00 17.40 26.34
N GLU A 36 9.74 16.59 27.06
CA GLU A 36 9.66 15.13 27.16
C GLU A 36 8.29 14.63 27.68
N PRO A 37 7.98 13.33 27.54
CA PRO A 37 6.63 12.73 27.40
C PRO A 37 5.64 12.86 28.57
N PHE A 38 6.00 13.52 29.67
CA PHE A 38 5.16 13.61 30.86
C PHE A 38 3.96 14.54 30.70
N THR A 39 4.17 15.75 30.15
CA THR A 39 3.06 16.68 29.83
C THR A 39 2.21 16.16 28.69
N ARG A 40 2.81 15.47 27.69
CA ARG A 40 2.03 14.77 26.65
C ARG A 40 1.11 13.74 27.31
N LYS A 41 1.62 12.84 28.18
CA LYS A 41 0.81 11.86 28.93
C LYS A 41 -0.31 12.49 29.77
N PHE A 42 -0.01 13.56 30.51
CA PHE A 42 -0.97 14.19 31.43
C PHE A 42 -2.10 14.91 30.69
N PHE A 43 -1.82 15.59 29.57
CA PHE A 43 -2.86 16.25 28.76
C PHE A 43 -3.53 15.31 27.74
N THR A 44 -2.93 14.16 27.39
CA THR A 44 -3.60 13.14 26.57
C THR A 44 -4.71 12.37 27.31
N GLN A 45 -4.79 12.47 28.64
CA GLN A 45 -5.78 11.71 29.43
C GLN A 45 -7.25 12.08 29.15
N TYR A 46 -7.52 13.19 28.45
CA TYR A 46 -8.86 13.60 28.02
C TYR A 46 -9.09 13.55 26.50
N LYS A 47 -8.10 13.14 25.71
CA LYS A 47 -8.29 13.01 24.26
C LYS A 47 -9.02 11.71 23.96
N LYS A 48 -10.14 11.82 23.23
CA LYS A 48 -10.88 10.67 22.70
C LYS A 48 -9.92 9.74 21.94
N THR A 49 -9.81 8.49 22.39
CA THR A 49 -9.05 7.46 21.69
C THR A 49 -9.79 7.07 20.42
N HIS A 50 -9.07 7.10 19.30
CA HIS A 50 -9.52 6.59 18.02
C HIS A 50 -8.92 5.21 17.80
N PHE A 51 -9.60 4.38 17.02
CA PHE A 51 -9.13 3.04 16.72
C PHE A 51 -8.82 2.87 15.24
N ILE A 52 -7.67 2.25 14.94
CA ILE A 52 -7.38 1.68 13.63
C ILE A 52 -7.61 0.17 13.68
N GLY A 53 -8.55 -0.30 12.88
CA GLY A 53 -8.84 -1.73 12.73
C GLY A 53 -7.88 -2.34 11.74
N ILE A 54 -7.21 -3.42 12.15
CA ILE A 54 -6.19 -4.11 11.37
C ILE A 54 -6.52 -5.58 11.34
N ASP A 55 -6.41 -6.19 10.17
CA ASP A 55 -6.54 -7.64 10.01
C ASP A 55 -5.15 -8.28 10.13
N PRO A 56 -4.89 -9.11 11.15
CA PRO A 56 -3.60 -9.78 11.31
C PRO A 56 -3.22 -10.63 10.11
N SER A 57 -4.20 -11.17 9.36
CA SER A 57 -3.95 -11.93 8.14
C SER A 57 -3.59 -11.04 6.95
N GLN A 58 -3.46 -9.73 7.15
CA GLN A 58 -2.96 -8.79 6.16
C GLN A 58 -1.67 -8.09 6.60
N LEU A 59 -1.23 -8.34 7.83
CA LEU A 59 0.04 -7.85 8.35
C LEU A 59 1.11 -8.85 7.94
N PHE A 60 1.85 -8.52 6.89
CA PHE A 60 2.92 -9.34 6.38
C PHE A 60 4.25 -8.57 6.46
N GLY A 61 4.98 -8.85 7.54
CA GLY A 61 6.26 -8.20 7.81
C GLY A 61 6.10 -6.89 8.58
N ASN A 62 6.35 -5.78 7.89
CA ASN A 62 6.72 -4.50 8.52
C ASN A 62 5.54 -3.51 8.62
N GLU A 63 4.30 -3.90 8.32
CA GLU A 63 3.15 -2.98 8.43
C GLU A 63 2.88 -2.55 9.87
N PHE A 64 3.29 -3.35 10.87
CA PHE A 64 3.31 -2.91 12.26
C PHE A 64 4.18 -1.68 12.47
N GLU A 65 5.32 -1.59 11.77
CA GLU A 65 6.20 -0.43 11.81
C GLU A 65 5.51 0.78 11.18
N LEU A 66 4.86 0.62 10.03
CA LEU A 66 4.04 1.68 9.45
C LEU A 66 2.93 2.13 10.41
N ILE A 67 2.20 1.20 11.03
CA ILE A 67 1.14 1.55 11.99
C ILE A 67 1.72 2.31 13.19
N GLN A 68 2.91 1.93 13.66
CA GLN A 68 3.60 2.65 14.72
C GLN A 68 3.98 4.07 14.28
N GLN A 69 4.52 4.23 13.07
CA GLN A 69 4.79 5.55 12.48
C GLN A 69 3.50 6.36 12.35
N LEU A 70 2.41 5.77 11.85
CA LEU A 70 1.11 6.43 11.75
C LEU A 70 0.64 6.92 13.12
N LYS A 71 0.78 6.11 14.18
CA LYS A 71 0.42 6.53 15.55
C LYS A 71 1.22 7.73 16.02
N GLU A 72 2.50 7.80 15.70
CA GLU A 72 3.38 8.91 16.09
C GLU A 72 3.05 10.20 15.34
N LEU A 73 2.61 10.07 14.08
CA LEU A 73 2.19 11.16 13.21
C LEU A 73 0.77 11.68 13.52
N MET A 74 0.00 11.00 14.36
CA MET A 74 -1.38 11.39 14.66
C MET A 74 -1.48 12.51 15.70
N PRO A 75 -2.34 13.53 15.49
CA PRO A 75 -2.58 14.56 16.49
C PRO A 75 -3.48 14.11 17.65
N PHE A 76 -4.00 12.87 17.58
CA PHE A 76 -4.87 12.22 18.56
C PHE A 76 -4.35 10.85 18.97
N ASN A 77 -4.88 10.33 20.07
CA ASN A 77 -4.55 8.99 20.54
C ASN A 77 -5.13 7.97 19.55
N LEU A 78 -4.27 7.24 18.85
CA LEU A 78 -4.66 6.15 17.96
C LEU A 78 -4.24 4.83 18.57
N ASP A 79 -5.19 3.93 18.80
CA ASP A 79 -4.93 2.58 19.27
C ASP A 79 -5.27 1.55 18.19
N THR A 80 -4.66 0.37 18.28
CA THR A 80 -4.81 -0.71 17.30
C THR A 80 -5.83 -1.72 17.80
N LEU A 81 -6.82 -2.03 16.96
CA LEU A 81 -7.73 -3.14 17.18
C LEU A 81 -7.45 -4.23 16.15
N LEU A 82 -6.98 -5.40 16.62
CA LEU A 82 -6.82 -6.57 15.77
C LEU A 82 -8.20 -7.21 15.54
N ILE A 83 -8.63 -7.25 14.29
CA ILE A 83 -9.96 -7.72 13.90
C ILE A 83 -9.77 -8.94 13.00
N ASN A 84 -10.12 -10.11 13.54
CA ASN A 84 -10.13 -11.34 12.75
C ASN A 84 -11.25 -11.30 11.70
N ARG A 85 -10.93 -11.81 10.51
CA ARG A 85 -11.76 -11.82 9.29
C ARG A 85 -11.91 -10.42 8.68
N GLY A 86 -11.23 -10.21 7.55
CA GLY A 86 -11.10 -8.90 6.92
C GLY A 86 -12.40 -8.14 6.68
N VAL A 87 -13.52 -8.83 6.46
CA VAL A 87 -14.83 -8.19 6.21
C VAL A 87 -15.35 -7.44 7.43
N ASN A 88 -15.15 -7.97 8.64
CA ASN A 88 -15.68 -7.41 9.88
C ASN A 88 -15.16 -5.99 10.14
N ARG A 89 -13.93 -5.68 9.72
CA ARG A 89 -13.36 -4.35 9.93
C ARG A 89 -14.09 -3.27 9.15
N TYR A 90 -14.61 -3.58 7.96
CA TYR A 90 -15.39 -2.64 7.18
C TYR A 90 -16.76 -2.37 7.81
N GLN A 91 -17.39 -3.40 8.38
CA GLN A 91 -18.61 -3.22 9.16
C GLN A 91 -18.35 -2.33 10.39
N LEU A 92 -17.31 -2.62 11.17
CA LEU A 92 -16.93 -1.81 12.33
C LEU A 92 -16.56 -0.37 11.93
N LEU A 93 -15.90 -0.20 10.78
CA LEU A 93 -15.60 1.09 10.22
C LEU A 93 -16.88 1.82 9.86
N ASN A 94 -17.84 1.17 9.18
CA ASN A 94 -19.10 1.78 8.77
C ASN A 94 -19.96 2.20 9.97
N GLU A 95 -19.98 1.39 11.03
CA GLU A 95 -20.66 1.64 12.31
C GLU A 95 -19.95 2.69 13.18
N ASN A 96 -18.83 3.27 12.72
CA ASN A 96 -17.97 4.20 13.49
C ASN A 96 -17.46 3.62 14.83
N ARG A 97 -17.31 2.29 14.91
CA ARG A 97 -16.70 1.59 16.06
C ARG A 97 -15.17 1.60 15.98
N ILE A 98 -14.64 1.70 14.77
CA ILE A 98 -13.26 2.09 14.48
C ILE A 98 -13.29 3.31 13.55
N GLN A 99 -12.24 4.13 13.56
CA GLN A 99 -12.18 5.35 12.76
C GLN A 99 -11.35 5.17 11.50
N LEU A 100 -10.39 4.25 11.51
CA LEU A 100 -9.49 3.99 10.39
C LEU A 100 -9.36 2.48 10.14
N THR A 101 -9.07 2.10 8.91
CA THR A 101 -8.61 0.76 8.57
C THR A 101 -7.72 0.80 7.34
N LEU A 102 -6.90 -0.23 7.18
CA LEU A 102 -6.09 -0.45 5.99
C LEU A 102 -6.79 -1.46 5.09
N SER A 103 -6.65 -1.28 3.78
CA SER A 103 -7.38 -2.07 2.79
C SER A 103 -6.60 -2.14 1.51
N ARG A 104 -6.46 -3.34 0.91
CA ARG A 104 -5.91 -3.44 -0.45
C ARG A 104 -6.92 -2.85 -1.44
N SER A 105 -6.41 -2.23 -2.50
CA SER A 105 -7.22 -1.64 -3.58
C SER A 105 -8.25 -2.62 -4.16
N ILE A 106 -7.89 -3.89 -4.37
CA ILE A 106 -8.82 -4.93 -4.83
C ILE A 106 -9.98 -5.16 -3.85
N GLU A 107 -9.71 -5.26 -2.55
CA GLU A 107 -10.77 -5.43 -1.53
C GLU A 107 -11.66 -4.20 -1.46
N THR A 108 -11.05 -3.03 -1.56
CA THR A 108 -11.78 -1.76 -1.56
C THR A 108 -12.72 -1.69 -2.78
N HIS A 109 -12.23 -2.09 -3.96
CA HIS A 109 -13.06 -2.16 -5.16
C HIS A 109 -14.21 -3.17 -5.00
N GLN A 110 -13.92 -4.38 -4.50
CA GLN A 110 -14.93 -5.40 -4.26
C GLN A 110 -15.99 -4.98 -3.23
N LEU A 111 -15.58 -4.26 -2.18
CA LEU A 111 -16.46 -3.72 -1.15
C LEU A 111 -17.45 -2.70 -1.72
N PHE A 112 -16.98 -1.73 -2.49
CA PHE A 112 -17.82 -0.67 -3.04
C PHE A 112 -18.71 -1.15 -4.19
N ASN A 113 -18.26 -2.14 -4.96
CA ASN A 113 -19.03 -2.71 -6.07
C ASN A 113 -19.81 -3.98 -5.70
N ARG A 114 -19.72 -4.44 -4.44
CA ARG A 114 -20.41 -5.64 -3.92
C ARG A 114 -20.19 -6.90 -4.76
N LEU A 115 -18.94 -7.11 -5.19
CA LEU A 115 -18.59 -8.16 -6.18
C LEU A 115 -18.44 -9.55 -5.58
N THR A 116 -18.37 -9.67 -4.25
CA THR A 116 -18.19 -10.95 -3.56
C THR A 116 -19.27 -11.15 -2.52
N LYS A 117 -19.64 -12.41 -2.26
CA LYS A 117 -20.69 -12.79 -1.29
C LYS A 117 -20.48 -12.16 0.09
N GLN A 118 -19.22 -11.99 0.49
CA GLN A 118 -18.88 -11.36 1.76
C GLN A 118 -19.19 -9.86 1.81
N PHE A 119 -19.14 -9.15 0.67
CA PHE A 119 -19.40 -7.72 0.59
C PHE A 119 -20.83 -7.39 0.14
N GLU A 120 -21.61 -8.35 -0.35
CA GLU A 120 -23.02 -8.16 -0.75
C GLU A 120 -23.87 -7.47 0.33
N THR A 121 -23.65 -7.85 1.60
CA THR A 121 -24.40 -7.34 2.75
C THR A 121 -23.61 -6.35 3.61
N THR A 122 -22.34 -6.09 3.26
CA THR A 122 -21.49 -5.19 4.06
C THR A 122 -21.79 -3.74 3.70
N PRO A 123 -22.28 -2.91 4.63
CA PRO A 123 -22.55 -1.51 4.34
C PRO A 123 -21.24 -0.73 4.17
N SER A 124 -21.20 0.17 3.19
CA SER A 124 -20.03 0.98 2.82
C SER A 124 -20.35 2.47 2.66
N ASP A 125 -21.55 2.89 3.03
CA ASP A 125 -22.07 4.25 2.88
C ASP A 125 -21.31 5.28 3.73
N GLN A 126 -20.72 4.85 4.84
CA GLN A 126 -19.92 5.69 5.73
C GLN A 126 -18.41 5.52 5.51
N ILE A 127 -17.97 4.68 4.58
CA ILE A 127 -16.53 4.46 4.34
C ILE A 127 -16.02 5.52 3.36
N ARG A 128 -14.86 6.11 3.68
CA ARG A 128 -14.22 7.17 2.89
C ARG A 128 -12.77 6.83 2.62
N PHE A 129 -12.31 7.14 1.41
CA PHE A 129 -10.89 7.09 1.06
C PHE A 129 -10.13 8.24 1.73
N VAL A 130 -8.97 7.96 2.32
CA VAL A 130 -8.09 8.96 2.93
C VAL A 130 -6.84 9.18 2.10
N CYS A 131 -6.11 8.12 1.75
CA CYS A 131 -4.95 8.14 0.86
C CYS A 131 -4.54 6.73 0.43
N SER A 132 -3.70 6.65 -0.60
CA SER A 132 -2.89 5.46 -0.89
C SER A 132 -1.52 5.59 -0.23
N LEU A 133 -1.06 4.53 0.42
CA LEU A 133 0.17 4.52 1.20
C LEU A 133 1.33 4.01 0.34
N TYR A 134 1.29 2.77 -0.10
CA TYR A 134 2.36 2.15 -0.90
C TYR A 134 1.82 1.06 -1.83
N SER A 135 2.63 0.72 -2.83
CA SER A 135 2.38 -0.34 -3.80
C SER A 135 2.74 -1.72 -3.22
N LEU A 136 1.89 -2.71 -3.47
CA LEU A 136 2.07 -4.12 -3.13
C LEU A 136 2.22 -4.93 -4.42
N PRO A 137 3.44 -5.27 -4.86
CA PRO A 137 3.61 -6.08 -6.05
C PRO A 137 3.01 -7.47 -5.88
N ILE A 138 2.54 -8.04 -6.99
CA ILE A 138 2.12 -9.44 -7.05
C ILE A 138 3.36 -10.29 -7.30
N ASN A 139 3.60 -11.21 -6.39
CA ASN A 139 4.69 -12.15 -6.40
C ASN A 139 4.16 -13.53 -6.76
N ILE A 140 4.58 -14.05 -7.90
CA ILE A 140 4.29 -15.41 -8.31
C ILE A 140 5.58 -16.19 -8.21
N LEU A 141 5.72 -16.99 -7.15
CA LEU A 141 6.91 -17.81 -6.92
C LEU A 141 6.67 -19.21 -7.44
N THR A 142 7.69 -19.82 -8.02
CA THR A 142 7.63 -21.20 -8.51
C THR A 142 8.91 -21.97 -8.22
N THR A 143 8.75 -23.25 -7.92
CA THR A 143 9.84 -24.23 -7.86
C THR A 143 10.13 -24.87 -9.22
N ASN A 144 9.26 -24.67 -10.22
CA ASN A 144 9.51 -25.12 -11.58
C ASN A 144 10.26 -24.05 -12.38
N MET A 145 11.54 -24.30 -12.66
CA MET A 145 12.41 -23.37 -13.37
C MET A 145 12.03 -23.15 -14.84
N GLN A 146 11.17 -23.98 -15.42
CA GLN A 146 10.69 -23.84 -16.80
C GLN A 146 9.50 -22.88 -16.93
N LEU A 147 8.84 -22.55 -15.81
CA LEU A 147 7.70 -21.64 -15.78
C LEU A 147 8.21 -20.19 -15.82
N ASN A 148 7.97 -19.47 -16.92
CA ASN A 148 8.51 -18.12 -17.12
C ASN A 148 7.47 -17.03 -16.89
N GLU A 149 6.27 -17.24 -17.41
CA GLU A 149 5.16 -16.32 -17.28
C GLU A 149 3.91 -17.02 -16.76
N LEU A 150 2.93 -16.22 -16.32
CA LEU A 150 1.70 -16.76 -15.76
C LEU A 150 0.90 -17.63 -16.76
N ASP A 151 0.95 -17.33 -18.06
CA ASP A 151 0.22 -18.12 -19.08
C ASP A 151 0.77 -19.56 -19.21
N ASP A 152 2.03 -19.79 -18.86
CA ASP A 152 2.65 -21.11 -18.86
C ASP A 152 1.99 -22.09 -17.86
N LEU A 153 1.15 -21.59 -16.94
CA LEU A 153 0.33 -22.45 -16.07
C LEU A 153 -0.75 -23.22 -16.84
N ARG A 154 -1.14 -22.76 -18.03
CA ARG A 154 -2.20 -23.36 -18.84
C ARG A 154 -1.83 -24.80 -19.22
N GLY A 155 -2.66 -25.76 -18.80
CA GLY A 155 -2.41 -27.20 -19.03
C GLY A 155 -1.28 -27.81 -18.20
N SER A 156 -0.62 -27.05 -17.32
CA SER A 156 0.57 -27.50 -16.58
C SER A 156 0.30 -28.58 -15.52
N LYS A 157 -0.95 -28.68 -15.06
CA LYS A 157 -1.40 -29.52 -13.93
C LYS A 157 -0.67 -29.24 -12.61
N MET A 158 0.02 -28.11 -12.51
CA MET A 158 0.72 -27.71 -11.27
C MET A 158 -0.27 -27.42 -10.16
N VAL A 159 0.17 -27.65 -8.92
CA VAL A 159 -0.54 -27.27 -7.70
C VAL A 159 -0.12 -25.85 -7.33
N VAL A 160 -1.10 -24.95 -7.29
CA VAL A 160 -0.94 -23.53 -7.04
C VAL A 160 -1.57 -23.18 -5.70
N ASN A 161 -0.79 -22.64 -4.78
CA ASN A 161 -1.32 -22.05 -3.56
C ASN A 161 -1.77 -20.61 -3.81
N VAL A 162 -3.00 -20.32 -3.43
CA VAL A 162 -3.64 -19.02 -3.64
C VAL A 162 -3.98 -18.32 -2.32
N GLY A 163 -3.37 -18.78 -1.22
CA GLY A 163 -3.70 -18.32 0.13
C GLY A 163 -5.06 -18.81 0.63
N PRO A 164 -5.43 -18.46 1.88
CA PRO A 164 -6.72 -18.82 2.45
C PRO A 164 -7.90 -18.36 1.59
N LYS A 165 -8.98 -19.13 1.61
CA LYS A 165 -10.24 -18.71 0.95
C LYS A 165 -10.68 -17.33 1.47
N ASP A 166 -11.23 -16.54 0.56
CA ASP A 166 -11.71 -15.18 0.82
C ASP A 166 -10.61 -14.16 1.19
N SER A 167 -9.34 -14.54 1.15
CA SER A 167 -8.22 -13.61 1.29
C SER A 167 -8.04 -12.74 0.04
N SER A 168 -7.31 -11.62 0.20
CA SER A 168 -6.86 -10.81 -0.93
C SER A 168 -6.03 -11.61 -1.94
N ASP A 169 -5.12 -12.46 -1.47
CA ASP A 169 -4.25 -13.25 -2.35
C ASP A 169 -5.09 -14.24 -3.20
N TYR A 170 -6.14 -14.81 -2.60
CA TYR A 170 -7.11 -15.64 -3.31
C TYR A 170 -7.87 -14.85 -4.38
N ALA A 171 -8.39 -13.67 -4.03
CA ALA A 171 -9.10 -12.81 -4.98
C ALA A 171 -8.22 -12.41 -6.18
N ILE A 172 -6.96 -12.06 -5.93
CA ILE A 172 -5.97 -11.74 -6.96
C ILE A 172 -5.73 -12.94 -7.87
N ALA A 173 -5.50 -14.11 -7.30
CA ALA A 173 -5.26 -15.33 -8.07
C ALA A 173 -6.45 -15.68 -8.96
N MET A 174 -7.67 -15.64 -8.43
CA MET A 174 -8.88 -15.95 -9.20
C MET A 174 -9.08 -14.97 -10.36
N ASP A 175 -8.86 -13.68 -10.11
CA ASP A 175 -8.97 -12.66 -11.15
C ASP A 175 -7.92 -12.89 -12.24
N LEU A 176 -6.64 -13.06 -11.87
CA LEU A 176 -5.58 -13.37 -12.83
C LEU A 176 -5.87 -14.64 -13.65
N PHE A 177 -6.36 -15.72 -13.04
CA PHE A 177 -6.72 -16.93 -13.77
C PHE A 177 -7.85 -16.70 -14.76
N LEU A 178 -8.87 -15.91 -14.40
CA LEU A 178 -9.94 -15.53 -15.32
C LEU A 178 -9.37 -14.74 -16.53
N GLN A 179 -8.51 -13.76 -16.27
CA GLN A 179 -7.92 -12.90 -17.30
C GLN A 179 -6.95 -13.64 -18.23
N TYR A 180 -6.29 -14.68 -17.72
CA TYR A 180 -5.45 -15.58 -18.51
C TYR A 180 -6.21 -16.79 -19.06
N GLN A 181 -7.50 -16.96 -18.76
CA GLN A 181 -8.31 -18.11 -19.15
C GLN A 181 -7.73 -19.46 -18.66
N ILE A 182 -7.10 -19.45 -17.49
CA ILE A 182 -6.58 -20.64 -16.81
C ILE A 182 -7.75 -21.32 -16.08
N ARG A 183 -8.06 -22.56 -16.45
CA ARG A 183 -9.19 -23.31 -15.90
C ARG A 183 -8.76 -24.15 -14.70
N ILE A 184 -9.35 -23.92 -13.54
CA ILE A 184 -9.11 -24.72 -12.34
C ILE A 184 -9.59 -26.16 -12.55
N ASN A 185 -8.85 -27.15 -12.03
CA ASN A 185 -9.02 -28.60 -12.21
C ASN A 185 -8.73 -29.13 -13.62
N HIS A 186 -8.62 -28.27 -14.62
CA HIS A 186 -8.17 -28.64 -15.96
C HIS A 186 -6.71 -28.24 -16.19
N ASP A 187 -6.36 -26.98 -15.96
CA ASP A 187 -5.04 -26.45 -16.22
C ASP A 187 -4.15 -26.49 -14.98
N ILE A 188 -4.73 -26.29 -13.80
CA ILE A 188 -4.04 -26.26 -12.50
C ILE A 188 -4.88 -26.92 -11.40
N CYS A 189 -4.25 -27.24 -10.28
CA CYS A 189 -4.89 -27.64 -9.02
C CYS A 189 -4.67 -26.55 -7.96
N LEU A 190 -5.60 -26.35 -7.02
CA LEU A 190 -5.49 -25.31 -6.01
C LEU A 190 -5.27 -25.86 -4.60
N THR A 191 -4.47 -25.15 -3.81
CA THR A 191 -4.42 -25.25 -2.34
C THR A 191 -4.72 -23.89 -1.71
N TYR A 192 -5.12 -23.90 -0.43
CA TYR A 192 -5.57 -22.72 0.31
C TYR A 192 -4.81 -22.52 1.63
N TYR A 193 -3.54 -22.92 1.65
CA TYR A 193 -2.71 -22.88 2.84
C TYR A 193 -2.45 -21.44 3.25
N ASP A 194 -2.50 -21.18 4.57
CA ASP A 194 -1.95 -19.97 5.16
C ASP A 194 -0.42 -19.96 5.09
N ASP A 195 0.23 -18.87 5.47
CA ASP A 195 1.69 -18.74 5.39
C ASP A 195 2.44 -19.85 6.16
N ARG A 196 1.90 -20.33 7.28
CA ARG A 196 2.55 -21.36 8.11
C ARG A 196 2.42 -22.73 7.47
N GLU A 197 1.22 -23.09 7.01
CA GLU A 197 0.96 -24.33 6.30
C GLU A 197 1.74 -24.35 4.97
N LEU A 198 1.74 -23.24 4.24
CA LEU A 198 2.44 -23.12 2.96
C LEU A 198 3.92 -23.46 3.09
N LEU A 199 4.60 -22.95 4.12
CA LEU A 199 6.02 -23.25 4.34
C LEU A 199 6.31 -24.75 4.50
N GLN A 200 5.37 -25.53 5.02
CA GLN A 200 5.52 -26.98 5.19
C GLN A 200 5.30 -27.74 3.87
N HIS A 201 4.47 -27.21 2.98
CA HIS A 201 4.04 -27.89 1.76
C HIS A 201 4.70 -27.35 0.47
N TYR A 202 5.43 -26.23 0.55
CA TYR A 202 6.07 -25.58 -0.61
C TYR A 202 7.23 -26.38 -1.19
N GLY A 203 7.10 -26.75 -2.47
CA GLY A 203 7.98 -27.65 -3.21
C GLY A 203 7.41 -29.05 -3.39
N PRO A 204 7.32 -29.87 -2.31
CA PRO A 204 6.81 -31.24 -2.42
C PRO A 204 5.36 -31.33 -2.92
N GLU A 205 4.48 -30.45 -2.42
CA GLU A 205 3.06 -30.49 -2.74
C GLU A 205 2.63 -29.27 -3.56
N VAL A 206 3.15 -28.09 -3.22
CA VAL A 206 2.83 -26.82 -3.90
C VAL A 206 3.99 -26.41 -4.79
N GLN A 207 3.77 -26.31 -6.09
CA GLN A 207 4.83 -25.90 -7.02
C GLN A 207 4.85 -24.39 -7.26
N VAL A 208 3.70 -23.73 -7.14
CA VAL A 208 3.52 -22.30 -7.42
C VAL A 208 2.75 -21.64 -6.29
N VAL A 209 3.12 -20.42 -5.92
CA VAL A 209 2.35 -19.60 -4.97
C VAL A 209 2.18 -18.18 -5.50
N ILE A 210 1.00 -17.62 -5.27
CA ILE A 210 0.66 -16.23 -5.59
C ILE A 210 0.48 -15.45 -4.29
N LEU A 211 1.26 -14.39 -4.09
CA LEU A 211 1.23 -13.52 -2.91
C LEU A 211 1.26 -12.06 -3.33
N SER A 212 0.55 -11.16 -2.65
CA SER A 212 0.75 -9.71 -2.80
C SER A 212 1.47 -9.16 -1.58
N ARG A 213 2.75 -8.84 -1.73
CA ARG A 213 3.70 -8.50 -0.64
C ARG A 213 4.76 -7.53 -1.13
N THR A 214 5.28 -6.69 -0.25
CA THR A 214 6.44 -5.84 -0.51
C THR A 214 7.75 -6.64 -0.48
N HIS A 215 8.88 -5.99 -0.78
CA HIS A 215 10.20 -6.53 -0.54
C HIS A 215 11.02 -5.62 0.39
N PRO A 216 11.79 -6.20 1.34
CA PRO A 216 11.87 -7.62 1.68
C PRO A 216 10.59 -8.11 2.39
N ASP A 217 10.29 -9.41 2.26
CA ASP A 217 9.21 -10.09 2.96
C ASP A 217 9.72 -11.39 3.60
N PRO A 218 9.50 -11.62 4.91
CA PRO A 218 9.98 -12.81 5.60
C PRO A 218 9.39 -14.12 5.07
N THR A 219 8.13 -14.13 4.64
CA THR A 219 7.48 -15.33 4.09
C THR A 219 8.14 -15.70 2.76
N ILE A 220 8.35 -14.74 1.85
CA ILE A 220 9.07 -14.94 0.59
C ILE A 220 10.49 -15.46 0.84
N LEU A 221 11.23 -14.84 1.77
CA LEU A 221 12.58 -15.28 2.13
C LEU A 221 12.61 -16.74 2.59
N ASN A 222 11.67 -17.13 3.46
CA ASN A 222 11.58 -18.49 3.98
C ASN A 222 11.24 -19.51 2.88
N LEU A 223 10.34 -19.17 1.95
CA LEU A 223 10.00 -20.02 0.81
C LEU A 223 11.21 -20.26 -0.11
N ILE A 224 11.94 -19.19 -0.45
CA ILE A 224 13.14 -19.24 -1.29
C ILE A 224 14.26 -20.03 -0.60
N ASN A 225 14.40 -19.94 0.72
CA ASN A 225 15.37 -20.72 1.48
C ASN A 225 14.97 -22.20 1.62
N THR A 226 13.69 -22.54 1.46
CA THR A 226 13.19 -23.91 1.53
C THR A 226 13.45 -24.68 0.24
N ARG A 227 13.30 -24.03 -0.92
CA ARG A 227 13.50 -24.63 -2.24
C ARG A 227 14.04 -23.61 -3.22
N THR A 228 14.88 -24.06 -4.16
CA THR A 228 15.24 -23.27 -5.34
C THR A 228 13.97 -22.75 -5.99
N THR A 229 13.84 -21.42 -6.00
CA THR A 229 12.61 -20.72 -6.35
C THR A 229 12.98 -19.60 -7.30
N ARG A 230 12.12 -19.32 -8.26
CA ARG A 230 12.18 -18.13 -9.12
C ARG A 230 10.86 -17.38 -9.07
N LEU A 231 10.88 -16.13 -9.53
CA LEU A 231 9.68 -15.36 -9.81
C LEU A 231 9.19 -15.61 -11.25
N VAL A 232 7.87 -15.57 -11.41
CA VAL A 232 7.13 -15.72 -12.68
C VAL A 232 6.56 -14.35 -13.05
N GLU A 233 6.67 -13.98 -14.32
CA GLU A 233 6.26 -12.66 -14.81
C GLU A 233 4.77 -12.62 -15.23
N ILE A 234 4.18 -11.43 -15.19
CA ILE A 234 2.84 -11.11 -15.71
C ILE A 234 3.00 -10.23 -16.96
N ILE A 235 3.42 -10.85 -18.08
CA ILE A 235 3.83 -10.12 -19.30
C ILE A 235 2.64 -9.57 -20.08
N LYS A 236 1.53 -10.31 -20.14
CA LYS A 236 0.33 -9.96 -20.93
C LYS A 236 -0.21 -8.56 -20.62
N TYR A 237 -0.21 -8.18 -19.34
CA TYR A 237 -0.74 -6.89 -18.87
C TYR A 237 0.35 -5.89 -18.44
N ASN A 238 1.61 -6.33 -18.52
CA ASN A 238 2.76 -5.47 -18.33
C ASN A 238 3.97 -6.05 -19.07
N ASN A 239 4.24 -5.54 -20.27
CA ASN A 239 5.39 -5.98 -21.08
C ASN A 239 6.73 -5.30 -20.70
N GLY A 240 6.81 -4.72 -19.50
CA GLY A 240 7.93 -3.93 -18.98
C GLY A 240 7.93 -2.46 -19.36
N ASN A 241 6.96 -2.00 -20.17
CA ASN A 241 6.74 -0.57 -20.37
C ASN A 241 5.70 -0.06 -19.37
N ILE A 242 6.18 0.47 -18.24
CA ILE A 242 5.32 1.01 -17.19
C ILE A 242 4.67 2.36 -17.57
N TYR A 243 5.21 3.06 -18.58
CA TYR A 243 4.76 4.40 -18.98
C TYR A 243 3.81 4.41 -20.19
N ARG A 244 3.70 3.29 -20.91
CA ARG A 244 2.78 3.18 -22.06
C ARG A 244 1.88 1.99 -21.90
N MET A 245 0.62 2.15 -22.26
CA MET A 245 -0.40 1.13 -22.23
C MET A 245 -0.75 0.74 -23.67
N SER A 246 -0.81 -0.56 -23.97
CA SER A 246 -1.40 -1.05 -25.21
C SER A 246 -2.93 -0.91 -25.16
N LEU A 247 -3.60 -1.01 -26.31
CA LEU A 247 -5.07 -0.98 -26.36
C LEU A 247 -5.70 -2.15 -25.57
N GLU A 248 -5.06 -3.33 -25.59
CA GLU A 248 -5.52 -4.50 -24.84
C GLU A 248 -5.34 -4.30 -23.33
N GLU A 249 -4.22 -3.69 -22.93
CA GLU A 249 -3.98 -3.32 -21.54
C GLU A 249 -4.97 -2.25 -21.07
N GLU A 250 -5.32 -1.27 -21.90
CA GLU A 250 -6.25 -0.19 -21.56
C GLU A 250 -7.61 -0.73 -21.12
N GLU A 251 -8.16 -1.69 -21.85
CA GLU A 251 -9.42 -2.33 -21.47
C GLU A 251 -9.30 -3.08 -20.14
N PHE A 252 -8.18 -3.76 -19.92
CA PHE A 252 -7.90 -4.46 -18.66
C PHE A 252 -7.87 -3.48 -17.49
N TYR A 253 -7.08 -2.39 -17.56
CA TYR A 253 -6.97 -1.42 -16.46
C TYR A 253 -8.25 -0.60 -16.26
N ARG A 254 -9.06 -0.41 -17.31
CA ARG A 254 -10.38 0.20 -17.21
C ARG A 254 -11.36 -0.66 -16.41
N THR A 255 -11.32 -1.97 -16.62
CA THR A 255 -12.21 -2.94 -15.95
C THR A 255 -11.68 -3.42 -14.60
N HIS A 256 -10.35 -3.31 -14.37
CA HIS A 256 -9.65 -3.69 -13.13
C HIS A 256 -8.85 -2.50 -12.58
N PRO A 257 -9.53 -1.40 -12.19
CA PRO A 257 -8.87 -0.13 -11.84
C PRO A 257 -8.04 -0.19 -10.54
N TYR A 258 -8.05 -1.32 -9.85
CA TYR A 258 -7.23 -1.58 -8.66
C TYR A 258 -5.82 -2.09 -9.00
N TYR A 259 -5.54 -2.48 -10.25
CA TYR A 259 -4.19 -2.85 -10.67
C TYR A 259 -3.42 -1.67 -11.25
N SER A 260 -2.09 -1.77 -11.11
CA SER A 260 -1.12 -0.90 -11.79
C SER A 260 0.00 -1.76 -12.36
N LYS A 261 0.63 -1.28 -13.42
CA LYS A 261 1.91 -1.83 -13.88
C LYS A 261 2.95 -1.64 -12.78
N SER A 262 3.75 -2.67 -12.54
CA SER A 262 4.89 -2.60 -11.64
C SER A 262 6.03 -3.47 -12.15
N ILE A 263 7.26 -3.05 -11.86
CA ILE A 263 8.45 -3.81 -12.20
C ILE A 263 9.28 -3.98 -10.94
N ILE A 264 9.85 -5.18 -10.76
CA ILE A 264 10.75 -5.45 -9.64
C ILE A 264 12.17 -5.59 -10.19
N GLU A 265 13.11 -4.80 -9.68
CA GLU A 265 14.50 -4.86 -10.11
C GLU A 265 15.18 -6.13 -9.57
N LYS A 266 15.73 -6.95 -10.48
CA LYS A 266 16.35 -8.24 -10.12
C LYS A 266 17.57 -8.06 -9.22
N GLU A 267 18.38 -7.03 -9.45
CA GLU A 267 19.55 -6.74 -8.60
C GLU A 267 19.13 -6.39 -7.17
N ARG A 268 18.04 -5.64 -6.99
CA ARG A 268 17.47 -5.37 -5.66
C ARG A 268 16.93 -6.65 -5.01
N LEU A 269 16.30 -7.54 -5.76
CA LEU A 269 15.89 -8.84 -5.21
C LEU A 269 17.07 -9.72 -4.77
N LYS A 270 18.22 -9.66 -5.46
CA LYS A 270 19.43 -10.38 -5.05
C LYS A 270 19.93 -9.93 -3.68
N THR A 271 19.76 -8.66 -3.32
CA THR A 271 20.17 -8.16 -2.00
C THR A 271 19.27 -8.70 -0.89
N TYR A 272 17.98 -8.87 -1.15
CA TYR A 272 17.01 -9.41 -0.19
C TYR A 272 17.01 -10.95 -0.13
N TYR A 273 17.16 -11.62 -1.27
CA TYR A 273 16.94 -13.05 -1.43
C TYR A 273 18.12 -13.71 -2.17
N GLN A 274 19.21 -13.96 -1.44
CA GLN A 274 20.45 -14.51 -2.02
C GLN A 274 20.27 -15.87 -2.74
N ASN A 275 19.27 -16.66 -2.33
CA ASN A 275 18.98 -17.98 -2.90
C ASN A 275 17.91 -17.95 -4.01
N LEU A 276 17.43 -16.77 -4.41
CA LEU A 276 16.46 -16.63 -5.50
C LEU A 276 17.13 -16.98 -6.84
N ALA A 277 16.58 -17.95 -7.54
CA ALA A 277 17.00 -18.29 -8.89
C ALA A 277 16.53 -17.17 -9.84
N ILE A 278 17.48 -16.33 -10.23
CA ILE A 278 17.29 -15.33 -11.27
C ILE A 278 17.91 -15.92 -12.54
N ASN A 279 17.14 -15.98 -13.63
CA ASN A 279 17.66 -16.45 -14.91
C ASN A 279 18.74 -15.48 -15.40
N ASP A 280 19.98 -15.78 -15.05
CA ASP A 280 21.14 -14.90 -15.28
C ASP A 280 21.73 -15.03 -16.70
N GLN A 281 21.10 -15.77 -17.61
CA GLN A 281 21.67 -16.05 -18.94
C GLN A 281 21.87 -14.79 -19.82
N ILE A 282 21.43 -13.60 -19.39
CA ILE A 282 21.71 -12.32 -20.08
C ILE A 282 21.96 -11.19 -19.06
N PHE A 283 22.94 -11.34 -18.17
CA PHE A 283 23.54 -10.18 -17.49
C PHE A 283 24.98 -9.99 -17.93
N THR A 284 25.16 -9.53 -19.16
CA THR A 284 26.45 -8.96 -19.57
C THR A 284 26.54 -7.54 -19.00
N THR A 285 27.66 -7.22 -18.36
CA THR A 285 27.93 -5.91 -17.72
C THR A 285 28.28 -4.82 -18.73
N HIS A 286 27.76 -4.89 -19.96
CA HIS A 286 28.07 -3.90 -20.99
C HIS A 286 27.18 -2.65 -20.84
N PRO A 287 27.75 -1.44 -20.82
CA PRO A 287 27.01 -0.19 -20.57
C PRO A 287 26.27 0.37 -21.81
N LYS A 288 26.05 -0.44 -22.85
CA LYS A 288 25.38 -0.03 -24.10
C LYS A 288 24.57 -1.18 -24.69
N LEU A 289 23.57 -1.63 -23.97
CA LEU A 289 22.78 -2.77 -24.40
C LEU A 289 21.49 -2.30 -25.09
N PRO A 290 21.08 -2.92 -26.20
CA PRO A 290 19.83 -2.58 -26.89
C PRO A 290 18.63 -2.71 -25.93
N VAL A 291 17.52 -2.01 -26.21
CA VAL A 291 16.29 -1.95 -25.38
C VAL A 291 15.79 -3.32 -24.90
N THR A 292 16.08 -4.39 -25.67
CA THR A 292 15.79 -5.78 -25.33
C THR A 292 16.51 -6.28 -24.06
N GLU A 293 17.71 -5.79 -23.77
CA GLU A 293 18.49 -6.17 -22.57
C GLU A 293 18.17 -5.29 -21.35
N TYR A 294 17.53 -4.13 -21.51
CA TYR A 294 17.00 -3.39 -20.37
C TYR A 294 15.85 -4.16 -19.70
N LYS A 295 14.99 -4.78 -20.51
CA LYS A 295 13.86 -5.59 -20.01
C LYS A 295 14.29 -6.81 -19.22
N SER A 296 15.46 -7.40 -19.50
CA SER A 296 15.93 -8.58 -18.76
C SER A 296 16.32 -8.26 -17.30
N ARG A 297 16.49 -6.98 -16.94
CA ARG A 297 16.84 -6.54 -15.56
C ARG A 297 15.67 -6.51 -14.59
N PHE A 298 14.45 -6.58 -15.10
CA PHE A 298 13.25 -6.45 -14.30
C PHE A 298 12.41 -7.72 -14.35
N ILE A 299 11.57 -7.91 -13.34
CA ILE A 299 10.47 -8.85 -13.33
C ILE A 299 9.21 -8.04 -13.55
N ASN A 300 8.54 -8.32 -14.66
CA ASN A 300 7.31 -7.63 -15.01
C ASN A 300 6.17 -8.20 -14.17
N THR A 301 5.46 -7.36 -13.44
CA THR A 301 4.32 -7.77 -12.63
C THR A 301 3.24 -6.69 -12.60
N LEU A 302 2.19 -6.93 -11.83
CA LEU A 302 1.22 -5.92 -11.45
C LEU A 302 1.40 -5.61 -9.97
N CYS A 303 0.93 -4.44 -9.54
CA CYS A 303 0.81 -4.12 -8.12
C CYS A 303 -0.62 -3.68 -7.77
N LEU A 304 -0.94 -3.88 -6.50
CA LEU A 304 -2.09 -3.30 -5.83
C LEU A 304 -1.63 -2.10 -5.00
N HIS A 305 -2.55 -1.23 -4.63
CA HIS A 305 -2.29 -0.15 -3.68
C HIS A 305 -2.84 -0.47 -2.30
N TYR A 306 -2.11 -0.07 -1.26
CA TYR A 306 -2.58 -0.16 0.12
C TYR A 306 -3.23 1.14 0.54
N HIS A 307 -4.55 1.12 0.74
CA HIS A 307 -5.34 2.31 1.03
C HIS A 307 -5.56 2.47 2.53
N LEU A 308 -5.49 3.71 2.98
CA LEU A 308 -6.04 4.12 4.27
C LEU A 308 -7.50 4.57 4.04
N LEU A 309 -8.42 3.94 4.76
CA LEU A 309 -9.83 4.28 4.76
C LEU A 309 -10.25 4.83 6.13
N SER A 310 -11.26 5.70 6.14
CA SER A 310 -11.84 6.30 7.33
C SER A 310 -13.36 6.16 7.35
N ASN A 311 -13.95 6.20 8.55
CA ASN A 311 -15.37 6.50 8.67
C ASN A 311 -15.63 7.98 8.29
N ALA A 312 -16.80 8.27 7.72
CA ALA A 312 -17.22 9.61 7.30
C ALA A 312 -17.46 10.59 8.46
N GLN A 313 -17.66 10.07 9.67
CA GLN A 313 -17.83 10.83 10.92
C GLN A 313 -16.51 11.08 11.64
N THR A 314 -15.38 10.55 11.14
CA THR A 314 -14.06 10.93 11.66
C THR A 314 -13.90 12.45 11.46
N PRO A 315 -13.45 13.22 12.48
CA PRO A 315 -13.38 14.67 12.35
C PRO A 315 -12.53 15.11 11.15
N GLU A 316 -13.06 16.06 10.37
CA GLU A 316 -12.40 16.60 9.17
C GLU A 316 -10.96 17.04 9.44
N GLU A 317 -10.77 17.86 10.47
CA GLU A 317 -9.47 18.36 10.91
C GLU A 317 -8.49 17.23 11.27
N SER A 318 -8.99 16.14 11.87
CA SER A 318 -8.17 14.99 12.25
C SER A 318 -7.58 14.28 11.02
N VAL A 319 -8.37 14.11 9.96
CA VAL A 319 -7.90 13.50 8.71
C VAL A 319 -7.00 14.46 7.92
N TYR A 320 -7.33 15.75 7.90
CA TYR A 320 -6.48 16.78 7.29
C TYR A 320 -5.07 16.80 7.92
N GLN A 321 -5.00 16.88 9.24
CA GLN A 321 -3.74 16.92 9.98
C GLN A 321 -2.93 15.63 9.84
N LEU A 322 -3.58 14.47 9.78
CA LEU A 322 -2.91 13.21 9.48
C LEU A 322 -2.16 13.31 8.14
N LEU A 323 -2.83 13.71 7.07
CA LEU A 323 -2.22 13.79 5.73
C LEU A 323 -1.12 14.86 5.66
N LEU A 324 -1.31 15.98 6.36
CA LEU A 324 -0.27 17.00 6.50
C LEU A 324 0.97 16.42 7.19
N ASN A 325 0.79 15.70 8.29
CA ASN A 325 1.90 15.07 9.01
C ASN A 325 2.57 13.96 8.19
N LEU A 326 1.82 13.16 7.44
CA LEU A 326 2.38 12.20 6.49
C LEU A 326 3.27 12.90 5.46
N LYS A 327 2.77 13.98 4.84
CA LYS A 327 3.52 14.78 3.86
C LYS A 327 4.81 15.35 4.44
N LEU A 328 4.75 15.90 5.66
CA LEU A 328 5.92 16.48 6.33
C LEU A 328 6.95 15.40 6.73
N ASN A 329 6.54 14.15 6.86
CA ASN A 329 7.38 13.03 7.30
C ASN A 329 7.58 11.96 6.22
N LEU A 330 7.40 12.29 4.93
CA LEU A 330 7.62 11.35 3.82
C LEU A 330 9.02 10.73 3.83
N ASN A 331 10.04 11.50 4.23
CA ASN A 331 11.40 10.98 4.35
C ASN A 331 11.50 9.85 5.38
N LEU A 332 10.79 9.96 6.52
CA LEU A 332 10.76 8.92 7.54
C LEU A 332 9.98 7.70 7.06
N LEU A 333 8.85 7.91 6.38
CA LEU A 333 8.07 6.81 5.81
C LEU A 333 8.84 6.07 4.70
N ASN A 334 9.64 6.78 3.91
CA ASN A 334 10.47 6.20 2.86
C ASN A 334 11.74 5.51 3.39
N GLN A 335 12.03 5.61 4.68
CA GLN A 335 13.09 4.83 5.33
C GLN A 335 12.60 3.44 5.76
N LEU A 336 11.29 3.19 5.72
CA LEU A 336 10.73 1.87 5.98
C LEU A 336 11.24 0.90 4.92
N GLU A 337 11.91 -0.17 5.36
CA GLU A 337 12.69 -1.06 4.48
C GLU A 337 11.87 -1.70 3.36
N PHE A 338 10.57 -1.86 3.60
CA PHE A 338 9.61 -2.51 2.71
C PHE A 338 8.94 -1.56 1.71
N VAL A 339 9.21 -0.26 1.79
CA VAL A 339 8.69 0.70 0.82
C VAL A 339 9.57 0.64 -0.43
N ASP A 340 9.16 -0.18 -1.40
CA ASP A 340 9.92 -0.38 -2.64
C ASP A 340 9.91 0.88 -3.52
N GLU A 341 8.74 1.52 -3.65
CA GLU A 341 8.54 2.77 -4.38
C GLU A 341 8.37 3.92 -3.36
N PRO A 342 9.19 4.97 -3.42
CA PRO A 342 9.09 6.08 -2.49
C PRO A 342 7.69 6.70 -2.50
N ILE A 343 7.06 6.74 -1.32
CA ILE A 343 5.83 7.47 -1.07
C ILE A 343 6.12 8.95 -1.35
N ASN A 344 5.31 9.54 -2.21
CA ASN A 344 5.37 10.95 -2.53
C ASN A 344 3.99 11.58 -2.45
N SER A 345 3.91 12.92 -2.52
CA SER A 345 2.64 13.61 -2.35
C SER A 345 1.60 13.22 -3.42
N ALA A 346 2.03 12.89 -4.64
CA ALA A 346 1.14 12.48 -5.72
C ALA A 346 0.64 11.02 -5.54
N SER A 347 1.47 10.13 -4.99
CA SER A 347 1.05 8.75 -4.71
C SER A 347 -0.04 8.69 -3.63
N LEU A 348 -0.13 9.67 -2.73
CA LEU A 348 -1.21 9.76 -1.75
C LEU A 348 -2.60 9.93 -2.38
N THR A 349 -2.67 10.42 -3.63
CA THR A 349 -3.91 10.74 -4.36
C THR A 349 -4.31 9.69 -5.39
N ASP A 350 -4.01 8.41 -5.17
CA ASP A 350 -4.48 7.36 -6.07
C ASP A 350 -6.02 7.20 -6.02
N LEU A 351 -6.74 8.01 -6.82
CA LEU A 351 -8.20 8.03 -6.93
C LEU A 351 -8.70 7.19 -8.11
N ARG A 352 -7.93 6.17 -8.55
CA ARG A 352 -8.37 5.28 -9.64
C ARG A 352 -9.64 4.50 -9.30
N LEU A 353 -9.88 4.27 -8.01
CA LEU A 353 -11.13 3.70 -7.54
C LEU A 353 -12.18 4.78 -7.31
N PRO A 354 -13.42 4.62 -7.82
CA PRO A 354 -14.50 5.61 -7.68
C PRO A 354 -15.10 5.56 -6.26
N ILE A 355 -14.31 5.95 -5.27
CA ILE A 355 -14.66 5.90 -3.83
C ILE A 355 -14.83 7.33 -3.31
N PRO A 356 -15.84 7.61 -2.47
CA PRO A 356 -15.97 8.92 -1.85
C PRO A 356 -14.74 9.25 -0.98
N VAL A 357 -14.06 10.35 -1.30
CA VAL A 357 -12.91 10.86 -0.53
C VAL A 357 -13.39 11.54 0.75
N HIS A 358 -12.70 11.34 1.87
CA HIS A 358 -13.01 11.98 3.15
C HIS A 358 -12.90 13.52 3.04
N PRO A 359 -13.80 14.33 3.63
CA PRO A 359 -13.73 15.80 3.55
C PRO A 359 -12.36 16.38 3.94
N GLY A 360 -11.78 15.89 5.04
CA GLY A 360 -10.44 16.33 5.48
C GLY A 360 -9.32 15.97 4.50
N ALA A 361 -9.46 14.85 3.80
CA ALA A 361 -8.53 14.48 2.72
C ALA A 361 -8.72 15.38 1.49
N GLN A 362 -9.96 15.68 1.10
CA GLN A 362 -10.26 16.64 0.04
C GLN A 362 -9.66 18.01 0.34
N GLN A 363 -9.80 18.50 1.58
CA GLN A 363 -9.21 19.76 2.02
C GLN A 363 -7.68 19.75 1.87
N PHE A 364 -7.01 18.67 2.32
CA PHE A 364 -5.57 18.51 2.20
C PHE A 364 -5.11 18.48 0.74
N TYR A 365 -5.79 17.71 -0.12
CA TYR A 365 -5.43 17.62 -1.53
C TYR A 365 -5.59 18.96 -2.25
N ARG A 366 -6.65 19.73 -1.93
CA ARG A 366 -6.84 21.09 -2.45
C ARG A 366 -5.72 22.04 -1.98
N SER A 367 -5.41 22.06 -0.68
CA SER A 367 -4.39 22.97 -0.14
C SER A 367 -2.97 22.60 -0.59
N SER A 368 -2.73 21.33 -0.91
CA SER A 368 -1.45 20.84 -1.43
C SER A 368 -1.29 20.98 -2.95
N GLY A 369 -2.32 21.48 -3.67
CA GLY A 369 -2.30 21.55 -5.13
C GLY A 369 -2.43 20.20 -5.85
N LEU A 370 -2.84 19.15 -5.13
CA LEU A 370 -3.04 17.79 -5.66
C LEU A 370 -4.46 17.56 -6.20
N TYR A 371 -5.39 18.51 -5.98
CA TYR A 371 -6.80 18.44 -6.37
C TYR A 371 -7.21 19.68 -7.15
N THR A 372 -7.70 19.55 -8.39
CA THR A 372 -8.06 20.76 -9.19
C THR A 372 -9.33 20.70 -10.02
N ASN A 373 -10.21 19.70 -9.87
CA ASN A 373 -11.53 19.87 -10.48
C ASN A 373 -12.70 19.30 -9.68
N ILE A 374 -13.50 20.22 -9.13
CA ILE A 374 -14.75 19.99 -8.39
C ILE A 374 -15.81 19.32 -9.30
N SER A 375 -15.63 19.36 -10.63
CA SER A 375 -16.61 18.83 -11.57
C SER A 375 -16.39 17.36 -11.98
N ASN A 376 -15.22 16.76 -11.73
CA ASN A 376 -14.98 15.34 -12.01
C ASN A 376 -14.11 14.70 -10.92
N PRO A 377 -14.70 13.98 -9.94
CA PRO A 377 -13.96 13.37 -8.83
C PRO A 377 -12.98 12.27 -9.28
N ASN A 378 -12.99 11.86 -10.56
CA ASN A 378 -12.10 10.85 -11.12
C ASN A 378 -10.85 11.43 -11.82
N CYS A 379 -10.60 12.75 -11.72
CA CYS A 379 -9.44 13.39 -12.37
C CYS A 379 -8.38 13.81 -11.33
N VAL A 380 -7.25 13.11 -11.30
CA VAL A 380 -6.06 13.45 -10.50
C VAL A 380 -5.06 14.18 -11.39
N LEU A 381 -4.49 15.28 -10.90
CA LEU A 381 -3.41 15.98 -11.59
C LEU A 381 -2.07 15.28 -11.37
N ILE A 382 -1.29 15.18 -12.45
CA ILE A 382 0.17 15.12 -12.39
C ILE A 382 0.64 16.37 -13.16
N ASP A 383 1.48 17.21 -12.54
CA ASP A 383 2.03 18.45 -13.13
C ASP A 383 1.03 19.50 -13.68
N GLY A 384 -0.07 19.76 -12.97
CA GLY A 384 -0.92 20.91 -13.25
C GLY A 384 -1.89 20.77 -14.43
N LYS A 385 -2.01 19.59 -15.06
CA LYS A 385 -3.03 19.28 -16.08
C LYS A 385 -3.94 18.10 -15.69
N CYS A 386 -5.25 18.30 -15.81
CA CYS A 386 -6.27 17.29 -15.52
C CYS A 386 -6.35 16.38 -16.76
N ASP A 387 -5.50 15.37 -16.82
CA ASP A 387 -5.11 14.85 -18.12
C ASP A 387 -5.81 13.56 -18.54
N HIS A 388 -7.05 13.70 -19.01
CA HIS A 388 -7.65 12.70 -19.91
C HIS A 388 -7.03 12.75 -21.32
N ARG A 389 -6.20 13.75 -21.63
CA ARG A 389 -5.58 13.97 -22.94
C ARG A 389 -4.15 13.44 -23.02
N GLN A 390 -3.32 13.33 -21.99
CA GLN A 390 -2.02 12.65 -22.06
C GLN A 390 -2.19 11.15 -22.31
N LEU A 391 -3.32 10.56 -21.92
CA LEU A 391 -3.71 9.21 -22.33
C LEU A 391 -4.25 9.13 -23.77
N ARG A 392 -4.64 10.24 -24.44
CA ARG A 392 -5.16 10.25 -25.82
C ARG A 392 -4.22 10.90 -26.85
N GLU A 393 -3.60 12.03 -26.51
CA GLU A 393 -2.62 12.80 -27.30
C GLU A 393 -1.23 12.14 -27.31
N HIS A 394 -0.89 11.24 -26.38
CA HIS A 394 0.21 10.28 -26.61
C HIS A 394 -0.22 9.04 -27.41
N HIS A 395 -1.50 8.91 -27.73
CA HIS A 395 -2.05 7.70 -28.32
C HIS A 395 -2.76 7.88 -29.66
N LEU A 396 -2.94 9.08 -30.23
CA LEU A 396 -3.30 9.32 -31.65
C LEU A 396 -3.32 10.83 -31.98
N GLU A 397 -2.26 11.36 -32.59
CA GLU A 397 -2.24 12.23 -33.79
C GLU A 397 -0.79 12.68 -34.12
N ASN A 398 -0.50 12.81 -35.41
CA ASN A 398 0.79 12.53 -36.06
C ASN A 398 1.86 13.65 -36.08
N ASP A 399 3.06 13.19 -36.48
CA ASP A 399 4.10 13.82 -37.29
C ASP A 399 5.28 14.58 -36.63
N TYR A 400 6.45 13.93 -36.77
CA TYR A 400 7.83 14.45 -36.78
C TYR A 400 8.23 15.48 -35.71
N GLY A 401 8.59 14.99 -34.53
CA GLY A 401 9.53 15.66 -33.62
C GLY A 401 10.82 14.84 -33.49
N PRO A 402 11.99 15.48 -33.34
CA PRO A 402 13.29 14.83 -33.48
C PRO A 402 13.48 13.75 -32.42
N THR A 403 13.86 12.53 -32.83
CA THR A 403 14.24 11.47 -31.90
C THR A 403 15.58 11.78 -31.24
N PHE A 404 15.80 11.17 -30.08
CA PHE A 404 16.95 11.34 -29.18
C PHE A 404 18.33 11.17 -29.86
N ASP A 405 18.38 10.53 -31.04
CA ASP A 405 19.58 10.41 -31.88
C ASP A 405 19.99 11.73 -32.58
N GLN A 406 19.09 12.71 -32.71
CA GLN A 406 19.36 14.03 -33.31
C GLN A 406 19.91 15.05 -32.29
N LEU A 407 19.96 14.70 -31.01
CA LEU A 407 20.59 15.53 -29.96
C LEU A 407 22.04 15.14 -29.66
N PHE A 408 22.60 14.13 -30.34
CA PHE A 408 23.95 13.62 -30.06
C PHE A 408 24.98 13.72 -31.21
N ASN A 409 24.68 14.44 -32.30
CA ASN A 409 25.62 14.66 -33.42
C ASN A 409 25.95 16.14 -33.71
N THR A 410 26.04 16.98 -32.67
CA THR A 410 26.63 18.33 -32.81
C THR A 410 27.82 18.54 -31.88
N ILE A 411 28.79 17.63 -31.94
CA ILE A 411 30.23 17.93 -31.86
C ILE A 411 30.96 16.94 -32.80
N TYR A 412 30.85 17.19 -34.09
CA TYR A 412 31.93 17.33 -35.08
C TYR A 412 31.33 17.47 -36.48
#